data_AF-A0A412PKC7-F1
#
_entry.id   AF-A0A412PKC7-F1
#
_cell.length_a   1.000
_cell.length_b   1.000
_cell.length_c   1.000
_cell.angle_alpha   90.00
_cell.angle_beta   90.00
_cell.angle_gamma   90.00
#
_symmetry.space_group_name_H-M   'P 1'
#
loop_
_entity.id
_entity.type
_entity.pdbx_description
1 polymer ?
#
loop_
_entity_poly.entity_id
_entity_poly.type
_entity_poly.pdbx_seq_one_letter_code
_entity_poly.pdbx_strand_id
1 'polypeptide(L)'
;GNARVYGDARVYGNAWVSGDARVKSLKDYIVFKNNWSSGRYFTYTKSNKMWRAGCFYGAGQELINEAYKDNENSGKHYEAYVNFVKILEELENE
;
A
#
# COMPACT_ATOMS: atom_id res chain seq x y z
N GLY A 1 -9.18 -3.74 -16.25
CA GLY A 1 -8.06 -3.14 -17.01
C GLY A 1 -7.00 -4.19 -17.19
N ASN A 2 -6.54 -4.42 -18.43
CA ASN A 2 -5.65 -5.53 -18.78
C ASN A 2 -4.21 -5.29 -18.30
N ALA A 3 -3.65 -6.23 -17.54
CA ALA A 3 -2.24 -6.26 -17.19
C ALA A 3 -1.49 -7.19 -18.16
N ARG A 4 -0.41 -6.72 -18.77
CA ARG A 4 0.56 -7.56 -19.50
C ARG A 4 1.77 -7.78 -18.60
N VAL A 5 1.99 -9.03 -18.19
CA VAL A 5 3.15 -9.46 -17.40
C VAL A 5 4.16 -10.13 -18.35
N TYR A 6 5.42 -9.70 -18.31
CA TYR A 6 6.53 -10.36 -18.98
C TYR A 6 7.58 -10.75 -17.93
N GLY A 7 7.90 -12.05 -17.84
CA GLY A 7 8.86 -12.62 -16.87
C GLY A 7 8.25 -13.05 -15.53
N ASP A 8 8.85 -14.04 -14.87
CA ASP A 8 8.37 -14.69 -13.64
C ASP A 8 8.31 -13.73 -12.43
N ALA A 9 7.29 -12.89 -12.36
CA ALA A 9 6.92 -12.16 -11.15
C ALA A 9 6.09 -13.08 -10.23
N ARG A 10 6.77 -13.95 -9.47
CA ARG A 10 6.12 -14.74 -8.42
C ARG A 10 5.76 -13.85 -7.22
N VAL A 11 4.55 -13.29 -7.22
CA VAL A 11 3.93 -12.71 -6.03
C VAL A 11 3.32 -13.85 -5.22
N TYR A 12 4.00 -14.29 -4.17
CA TYR A 12 3.43 -15.25 -3.21
C TYR A 12 2.69 -14.50 -2.09
N GLY A 13 1.37 -14.67 -2.01
CA GLY A 13 0.51 -14.21 -0.92
C GLY A 13 -0.56 -13.17 -1.31
N ASN A 14 -1.38 -12.77 -0.34
CA ASN A 14 -2.58 -11.93 -0.48
C ASN A 14 -2.32 -10.44 -0.85
N ALA A 15 -1.19 -10.10 -1.47
CA ALA A 15 -0.85 -8.73 -1.81
C ALA A 15 -1.40 -8.36 -3.20
N TRP A 16 -2.23 -7.32 -3.28
CA TRP A 16 -2.85 -6.86 -4.53
C TRP A 16 -2.27 -5.52 -4.98
N VAL A 17 -1.95 -5.42 -6.28
CA VAL A 17 -1.51 -4.19 -6.96
C VAL A 17 -2.44 -3.94 -8.15
N SER A 18 -2.85 -2.69 -8.34
CA SER A 18 -3.82 -2.31 -9.39
C SER A 18 -3.64 -0.86 -9.83
N GLY A 19 -4.33 -0.47 -10.92
CA GLY A 19 -4.22 0.86 -11.53
C GLY A 19 -3.06 0.95 -12.52
N ASP A 20 -2.63 2.17 -12.85
CA ASP A 20 -1.43 2.42 -13.66
C ASP A 20 -0.17 2.23 -12.79
N ALA A 21 0.04 1.00 -12.35
CA ALA A 21 1.15 0.58 -11.50
C ALA A 21 2.29 0.00 -12.35
N ARG A 22 3.52 0.42 -12.07
CA ARG A 22 4.75 -0.10 -12.69
C ARG A 22 5.55 -0.84 -11.62
N VAL A 23 5.60 -2.17 -11.73
CA VAL A 23 6.36 -3.05 -10.84
C VAL A 23 7.35 -3.86 -11.67
N LYS A 24 8.63 -3.62 -11.44
CA LYS A 24 9.81 -4.25 -12.05
C LYS A 24 10.69 -4.95 -11.00
N SER A 25 10.65 -4.50 -9.75
CA SER A 25 11.50 -5.00 -8.67
C SER A 25 10.77 -5.13 -7.34
N LEU A 26 11.38 -5.85 -6.39
CA LEU A 26 10.89 -5.94 -5.01
C LEU A 26 10.90 -4.59 -4.27
N LYS A 27 11.63 -3.59 -4.77
CA LYS A 27 11.67 -2.25 -4.17
C LYS A 27 10.48 -1.37 -4.57
N ASP A 28 9.66 -1.80 -5.52
CA ASP A 28 8.63 -0.95 -6.13
C ASP A 28 7.33 -0.93 -5.32
N TYR A 29 7.22 -1.79 -4.31
CA TYR A 29 6.06 -1.88 -3.43
C TYR A 29 6.48 -2.24 -2.01
N ILE A 30 5.69 -1.80 -1.04
CA ILE A 30 5.86 -2.12 0.39
C ILE A 30 4.63 -2.90 0.83
N VAL A 31 4.85 -4.03 1.52
CA VAL A 31 3.76 -4.83 2.10
C VAL A 31 3.90 -4.86 3.61
N PHE A 32 2.91 -4.28 4.29
CA PHE A 32 2.76 -4.42 5.73
C PHE A 32 1.92 -5.67 6.01
N LYS A 33 2.46 -6.62 6.80
CA LYS A 33 1.81 -7.88 7.18
C LYS A 33 1.63 -7.94 8.70
N ASN A 34 0.56 -8.59 9.15
CA ASN A 34 0.35 -9.01 10.55
C ASN A 34 0.56 -7.91 11.58
N ASN A 35 0.04 -6.72 11.28
CA ASN A 35 0.24 -5.56 12.11
C ASN A 35 -1.09 -4.81 12.25
N TRP A 36 -1.55 -4.71 13.50
CA TRP A 36 -2.72 -4.00 14.00
C TRP A 36 -4.10 -4.40 13.45
N SER A 37 -4.31 -4.54 12.13
CA SER A 37 -5.59 -5.05 11.60
C SER A 37 -5.53 -6.57 11.41
N SER A 38 -6.58 -7.27 11.84
CA SER A 38 -6.81 -8.72 11.89
C SER A 38 -6.21 -9.56 10.74
N GLY A 39 -4.88 -9.66 10.65
CA GLY A 39 -4.16 -10.35 9.59
C GLY A 39 -4.24 -9.71 8.19
N ARG A 40 -4.66 -8.45 8.04
CA ARG A 40 -4.73 -7.83 6.69
C ARG A 40 -3.36 -7.42 6.19
N TYR A 41 -3.26 -7.41 4.87
CA TYR A 41 -2.10 -6.95 4.12
C TYR A 41 -2.41 -5.53 3.64
N PHE A 42 -1.49 -4.60 3.89
CA PHE A 42 -1.54 -3.26 3.31
C PHE A 42 -0.40 -3.12 2.31
N THR A 43 -0.74 -2.83 1.06
CA THR A 43 0.25 -2.70 0.00
C THR A 43 0.33 -1.25 -0.45
N TYR A 44 1.51 -0.65 -0.37
CA TYR A 44 1.84 0.62 -1.00
C TYR A 44 2.58 0.37 -2.30
N THR A 45 2.19 1.02 -3.40
CA THR A 45 2.87 0.93 -4.69
C THR A 45 3.54 2.26 -5.01
N LYS A 46 4.86 2.27 -5.15
CA LYS A 46 5.63 3.52 -5.29
C LYS A 46 5.32 4.27 -6.58
N SER A 47 5.18 3.56 -7.70
CA SER A 47 5.04 4.18 -9.02
C SER A 47 3.82 5.09 -9.18
N ASN A 48 2.74 4.79 -8.45
CA ASN A 48 1.49 5.55 -8.51
C ASN A 48 1.06 6.11 -7.15
N LYS A 49 1.86 5.87 -6.10
CA LYS A 49 1.61 6.30 -4.71
C LYS A 49 0.26 5.85 -4.16
N MET A 50 -0.24 4.71 -4.62
CA MET A 50 -1.55 4.17 -4.22
C MET A 50 -1.42 3.08 -3.15
N TRP A 51 -2.42 3.02 -2.29
CA TRP A 51 -2.57 2.03 -1.24
C TRP A 51 -3.67 1.02 -1.58
N ARG A 52 -3.45 -0.24 -1.22
CA ARG A 52 -4.47 -1.30 -1.16
C ARG A 52 -4.59 -1.80 0.28
N ALA A 53 -5.80 -1.76 0.84
CA ALA A 53 -6.08 -2.25 2.19
C ALA A 53 -7.49 -2.88 2.23
N GLY A 54 -7.58 -4.21 2.11
CA GLY A 54 -8.88 -4.88 1.92
C GLY A 54 -9.60 -4.37 0.67
N CYS A 55 -10.83 -3.88 0.82
CA CYS A 55 -11.61 -3.32 -0.29
C CYS A 55 -11.14 -1.92 -0.73
N PHE A 56 -10.33 -1.23 0.09
CA PHE A 56 -9.87 0.11 -0.21
C PHE A 56 -8.82 0.14 -1.34
N TYR A 57 -8.92 1.16 -2.20
CA TYR A 57 -7.87 1.58 -3.12
C TYR A 57 -7.91 3.07 -3.36
N GLY A 58 -6.78 3.73 -3.14
CA GLY A 58 -6.70 5.18 -3.26
C GLY A 58 -5.40 5.73 -2.68
N ALA A 59 -5.32 7.05 -2.61
CA ALA A 59 -4.18 7.77 -2.07
C ALA A 59 -4.08 7.60 -0.53
N GLY A 60 -2.91 7.88 0.03
CA GLY A 60 -2.69 7.75 1.48
C GLY A 60 -3.65 8.59 2.33
N GLN A 61 -4.00 9.80 1.88
CA GLN A 61 -4.95 10.64 2.62
C GLN A 61 -6.38 10.10 2.54
N GLU A 62 -6.79 9.53 1.40
CA GLU A 62 -8.10 8.90 1.26
C GLU A 62 -8.22 7.69 2.19
N LEU A 63 -7.15 6.88 2.29
CA LEU A 63 -7.09 5.76 3.23
C LEU A 63 -7.29 6.21 4.68
N ILE A 64 -6.59 7.28 5.08
CA ILE A 64 -6.70 7.85 6.42
C ILE A 64 -8.14 8.33 6.67
N ASN A 65 -8.70 9.09 5.72
CA ASN A 65 -10.05 9.64 5.85
C ASN A 65 -11.11 8.53 5.96
N GLU A 66 -11.05 7.49 5.12
CA GLU A 66 -11.96 6.34 5.22
C GLU A 66 -11.77 5.59 6.55
N ALA A 67 -10.53 5.42 7.00
CA ALA A 67 -10.25 4.75 8.27
C ALA A 67 -10.81 5.51 9.49
N TYR A 68 -10.74 6.85 9.49
CA TYR A 68 -11.32 7.67 10.55
C TYR A 68 -12.86 7.66 10.55
N LYS A 69 -13.51 7.40 9.40
CA LYS A 69 -14.97 7.19 9.36
C LYS A 69 -15.39 5.93 10.09
N ASP A 70 -14.55 4.87 10.03
CA ASP A 70 -14.82 3.61 10.72
C ASP A 70 -14.64 3.77 12.24
N ASN A 71 -13.45 4.21 12.68
CA ASN A 71 -13.17 4.56 14.08
C ASN A 71 -11.81 5.26 14.25
N GLU A 72 -11.65 5.96 15.38
CA GLU A 72 -10.43 6.71 15.70
C GLU A 72 -9.17 5.83 15.79
N ASN A 73 -9.29 4.62 16.33
CA ASN A 73 -8.15 3.70 16.43
C ASN A 73 -7.65 3.29 15.03
N SER A 74 -8.58 3.08 14.09
CA SER A 74 -8.25 2.82 12.69
C SER A 74 -7.56 3.98 12.01
N GLY A 75 -8.10 5.17 12.14
CA GLY A 75 -7.50 6.38 11.58
C GLY A 75 -6.04 6.54 12.00
N LYS A 76 -5.76 6.47 13.32
CA LYS A 76 -4.41 6.64 13.87
C LYS A 76 -3.39 5.63 13.33
N HIS A 77 -3.78 4.38 13.17
CA HIS A 77 -2.86 3.35 12.69
C HIS A 77 -2.56 3.50 11.20
N TYR A 78 -3.57 3.73 10.35
CA TYR A 78 -3.33 3.97 8.93
C TYR A 78 -2.53 5.25 8.68
N GLU A 79 -2.77 6.29 9.47
CA GLU A 79 -1.98 7.52 9.45
C GLU A 79 -0.50 7.25 9.77
N ALA A 80 -0.20 6.43 10.77
CA ALA A 80 1.16 6.05 11.11
C ALA A 80 1.89 5.33 9.95
N TYR A 81 1.23 4.38 9.25
CA TYR A 81 1.86 3.72 8.10
C TYR A 81 2.08 4.66 6.93
N VAL A 82 1.10 5.52 6.64
CA VAL A 82 1.20 6.49 5.55
C VAL A 82 2.36 7.45 5.82
N ASN A 83 2.50 7.93 7.05
CA ASN A 83 3.61 8.80 7.43
C ASN A 83 4.96 8.07 7.43
N PHE A 84 5.01 6.81 7.88
CA PHE A 84 6.23 6.00 7.79
C PHE A 84 6.69 5.82 6.34
N VAL A 85 5.79 5.54 5.41
CA VAL A 85 6.13 5.44 3.99
C VAL A 85 6.64 6.76 3.42
N LYS A 86 6.06 7.91 3.82
CA LYS A 86 6.56 9.23 3.39
C LYS A 86 8.02 9.43 3.83
N ILE A 87 8.34 9.09 5.08
CA ILE A 87 9.72 9.16 5.60
C ILE A 87 10.64 8.27 4.77
N LEU A 88 10.22 7.05 4.42
CA LEU A 88 11.02 6.17 3.56
C LEU A 88 11.22 6.75 2.14
N GLU A 89 10.20 7.38 1.55
CA GLU A 89 10.37 8.06 0.26
C GLU A 89 11.35 9.22 0.36
N GLU A 90 11.31 10.00 1.45
CA GLU A 90 12.25 11.10 1.67
C GLU A 90 13.69 10.60 1.73
N LEU A 91 13.95 9.53 2.50
CA LEU A 91 15.27 8.91 2.61
C LEU A 91 15.82 8.29 1.31
N GLU A 92 14.95 7.85 0.41
CA GLU A 92 15.37 7.31 -0.90
C GLU A 92 15.68 8.39 -1.94
N ASN A 93 15.25 9.62 -1.69
CA ASN A 93 15.48 10.77 -2.57
C ASN A 93 16.70 11.62 -2.16
N GLU A 94 17.35 11.29 -1.04
CA GLU A 94 18.66 11.82 -0.61
C GLU A 94 19.82 11.06 -1.29
#